data_AF-A0A1I5T9P4-F1
#
_entry.id   AF-A0A1I5T9P4-F1
#
_cell.length_a   1.000
_cell.length_b   1.000
_cell.length_c   1.000
_cell.angle_alpha   90.00
_cell.angle_beta   90.00
_cell.angle_gamma   90.00
#
_symmetry.space_group_name_H-M   'P 1'
#
loop_
_entity.id
_entity.type
_entity.pdbx_description
1 polymer ?
#
loop_
_entity_poly.entity_id
_entity_poly.type
_entity_poly.pdbx_seq_one_letter_code
_entity_poly.pdbx_strand_id
1 'polypeptide(L)'
;MEAERELLFKHQMSKKSSFRLKIKKLEPVRDRYMFTDNRHPEKGIMSTVLGVLSVTALSLSVYFSYVNGGQAIMRYAAAAFVAAIFSCIGLVLGIRSRFEKDIFKLFPNLGIALNLIAFLFVVFILVLGLG
;
A
#
# COMPACT_ATOMS: atom_id res chain seq x y z
N MET A 1 16.18 71.07 39.61
CA MET A 1 15.45 69.82 39.96
C MET A 1 14.69 69.22 38.77
N GLU A 2 14.18 70.00 37.81
CA GLU A 2 13.44 69.47 36.65
C GLU A 2 14.33 68.84 35.57
N ALA A 3 15.51 69.42 35.29
CA ALA A 3 16.43 68.90 34.27
C ALA A 3 16.96 67.48 34.58
N GLU A 4 17.16 67.14 35.85
CA GLU A 4 17.57 65.79 36.26
C GLU A 4 16.43 64.78 36.11
N ARG A 5 15.18 65.20 36.30
CA ARG A 5 14.02 64.34 36.05
C ARG A 5 13.85 64.05 34.57
N GLU A 6 14.12 65.02 33.69
CA GLU A 6 14.13 64.80 32.25
C GLU A 6 15.25 63.85 31.80
N LEU A 7 16.45 63.98 32.38
CA LEU A 7 17.57 63.08 32.08
C LEU A 7 17.27 61.63 32.53
N LEU A 8 16.68 61.44 33.72
CA LEU A 8 16.26 60.13 34.19
C LEU A 8 15.11 59.55 33.35
N PHE A 9 14.18 60.40 32.89
CA PHE A 9 13.10 59.99 32.00
C PHE A 9 13.63 59.54 30.63
N LYS A 10 14.62 60.27 30.09
CA LYS A 10 15.27 59.94 28.81
C LYS A 10 16.10 58.66 28.90
N HIS A 11 16.74 58.41 30.06
CA HIS A 11 17.52 57.19 30.30
C HIS A 11 16.64 55.93 30.41
N GLN A 12 15.43 56.05 30.97
CA GLN A 12 14.43 54.97 31.00
C GLN A 12 13.86 54.68 29.61
N MET A 13 13.58 55.71 28.81
CA MET A 13 13.03 55.56 27.46
C MET A 13 14.02 54.92 26.48
N SER A 14 15.33 55.15 26.63
CA SER A 14 16.36 54.55 25.76
C SER A 14 16.60 53.06 26.05
N LYS A 15 16.22 52.55 27.23
CA LYS A 15 16.42 51.15 27.64
C LYS A 15 15.18 50.28 27.39
N LYS A 16 14.27 50.68 26.50
CA LYS A 16 13.20 49.79 26.03
C LYS A 16 13.71 48.93 24.88
N SER A 17 14.53 47.97 25.26
CA SER A 17 15.04 46.87 24.45
C SER A 17 13.95 46.32 23.53
N SER A 18 14.20 46.42 22.22
CA SER A 18 13.42 45.83 21.14
C SER A 18 13.34 44.31 21.30
N PHE A 19 12.39 43.84 22.11
CA PHE A 19 12.03 42.43 22.11
C PHE A 19 11.13 42.17 20.90
N ARG A 20 11.76 41.98 19.74
CA ARG A 20 11.10 41.43 18.56
C ARG A 20 10.76 39.98 18.86
N LEU A 21 9.53 39.75 19.30
CA LEU A 21 8.90 38.44 19.27
C LEU A 21 8.91 37.97 17.81
N LYS A 22 9.88 37.12 17.48
CA LYS A 22 9.92 36.37 16.24
C LYS A 22 8.86 35.28 16.39
N ILE A 23 7.59 35.67 16.27
CA ILE A 23 6.51 34.71 16.07
C ILE A 23 6.83 34.08 14.73
N LYS A 24 7.42 32.88 14.81
CA LYS A 24 7.61 31.98 13.70
C LYS A 24 6.25 31.92 13.05
N LYS A 25 6.12 32.53 11.88
CA LYS A 25 4.91 32.55 11.06
C LYS A 25 4.42 31.11 11.06
N LEU A 26 3.39 30.82 11.87
CA LEU A 26 2.63 29.60 11.69
C LEU A 26 2.10 29.82 10.29
N GLU A 27 2.70 29.12 9.32
CA GLU A 27 1.95 28.80 8.11
C GLU A 27 0.57 28.41 8.63
N PRO A 28 -0.53 29.03 8.12
CA PRO A 28 -1.82 28.46 8.42
C PRO A 28 -1.64 26.99 8.10
N VAL A 29 -1.92 26.12 9.07
CA VAL A 29 -2.19 24.73 8.76
C VAL A 29 -3.33 24.88 7.78
N ARG A 30 -2.99 24.92 6.49
CA ARG A 30 -3.94 24.70 5.43
C ARG A 30 -4.42 23.34 5.87
N ASP A 31 -5.62 23.31 6.44
CA ASP A 31 -6.51 22.22 6.19
C ASP A 31 -6.49 22.10 4.68
N ARG A 32 -5.53 21.32 4.20
CA ARG A 32 -5.68 20.55 3.01
C ARG A 32 -6.83 19.65 3.40
N TYR A 33 -8.03 20.21 3.27
CA TYR A 33 -9.16 19.54 2.69
C TYR A 33 -8.69 19.11 1.31
N MET A 34 -7.81 18.10 1.33
CA MET A 34 -7.80 17.04 0.37
C MET A 34 -9.25 16.59 0.43
N PHE A 35 -10.06 17.10 -0.50
CA PHE A 35 -10.96 16.21 -1.17
C PHE A 35 -10.09 15.02 -1.47
N THR A 36 -10.23 13.99 -0.64
CA THR A 36 -9.70 12.69 -0.93
C THR A 36 -10.41 12.34 -2.22
N ASP A 37 -9.85 12.80 -3.34
CA ASP A 37 -9.94 12.10 -4.58
C ASP A 37 -9.29 10.77 -4.22
N ASN A 38 -10.14 9.88 -3.71
CA ASN A 38 -9.84 8.52 -3.34
C ASN A 38 -9.49 7.84 -4.66
N ARG A 39 -8.32 8.16 -5.21
CA ARG A 39 -7.72 7.48 -6.34
C ARG A 39 -7.42 6.09 -5.83
N HIS A 40 -8.44 5.24 -5.85
CA HIS A 40 -8.31 3.84 -5.54
C HIS A 40 -7.27 3.27 -6.49
N PRO A 41 -6.32 2.46 -6.01
CA PRO A 41 -5.31 1.88 -6.87
C PRO A 41 -6.01 0.79 -7.69
N GLU A 42 -6.62 1.17 -8.81
CA GLU A 42 -7.43 0.26 -9.64
C GLU A 42 -6.62 -0.98 -10.01
N LYS A 43 -5.34 -0.78 -10.35
CA LYS A 43 -4.39 -1.86 -10.65
C LYS A 43 -4.12 -2.77 -9.44
N GLY A 44 -4.06 -2.21 -8.24
CA GLY A 44 -3.82 -2.94 -6.98
C GLY A 44 -5.03 -3.77 -6.56
N ILE A 45 -6.23 -3.23 -6.75
CA ILE A 45 -7.48 -3.96 -6.53
C ILE A 45 -7.60 -5.12 -7.51
N MET A 46 -7.32 -4.90 -8.80
CA MET A 46 -7.33 -5.96 -9.80
C MET A 46 -6.33 -7.09 -9.48
N SER A 47 -5.11 -6.74 -9.04
CA SER A 47 -4.12 -7.74 -8.58
C SER A 47 -4.64 -8.57 -7.40
N THR A 48 -5.30 -7.92 -6.44
CA THR A 48 -5.88 -8.59 -5.26
C THR A 48 -7.02 -9.53 -5.68
N VAL A 49 -7.93 -9.08 -6.54
CA VAL A 49 -9.04 -9.89 -7.07
C VAL A 49 -8.51 -11.11 -7.83
N LEU A 50 -7.51 -10.92 -8.69
CA LEU A 50 -6.85 -12.02 -9.39
C LEU A 50 -6.16 -13.00 -8.44
N GLY A 51 -5.53 -12.50 -7.37
CA GLY A 51 -4.92 -13.34 -6.34
C GLY A 51 -5.95 -14.19 -5.61
N VAL A 52 -7.09 -13.61 -5.21
CA VAL A 52 -8.18 -14.34 -4.56
C VAL A 52 -8.77 -15.40 -5.50
N LEU A 53 -8.98 -15.07 -6.78
CA LEU A 53 -9.46 -16.02 -7.78
C LEU A 53 -8.47 -17.17 -7.98
N SER A 54 -7.18 -16.87 -8.10
CA SER A 54 -6.12 -17.87 -8.24
C SER A 54 -6.09 -18.83 -7.04
N VAL A 55 -6.07 -18.31 -5.80
CA VAL A 55 -6.08 -19.12 -4.58
C VAL A 55 -7.34 -19.99 -4.49
N THR A 56 -8.50 -19.44 -4.86
CA THR A 56 -9.77 -20.19 -4.84
C THR A 56 -9.75 -21.32 -5.87
N ALA A 57 -9.32 -21.04 -7.09
CA ALA A 57 -9.22 -22.04 -8.15
C ALA A 57 -8.22 -23.16 -7.79
N LEU A 58 -7.08 -22.79 -7.21
CA LEU A 58 -6.08 -23.73 -6.73
C LEU A 58 -6.63 -24.59 -5.59
N SER A 59 -7.27 -23.98 -4.60
CA SER A 59 -7.85 -24.69 -3.45
C SER A 59 -8.93 -25.68 -3.89
N LEU A 60 -9.78 -25.29 -4.85
CA LEU A 60 -10.79 -26.19 -5.44
C LEU A 60 -10.13 -27.33 -6.22
N SER A 61 -9.12 -27.04 -7.04
CA SER A 61 -8.38 -28.07 -7.79
C SER A 61 -7.79 -29.12 -6.84
N VAL A 62 -7.15 -28.66 -5.77
CA VAL A 62 -6.55 -29.50 -4.73
C VAL A 62 -7.62 -30.30 -3.98
N TYR A 63 -8.68 -29.64 -3.52
CA TYR A 63 -9.77 -30.30 -2.79
C TYR A 63 -10.45 -31.39 -3.62
N PHE A 64 -10.82 -31.08 -4.87
CA PHE A 64 -11.42 -32.08 -5.74
C PHE A 64 -10.46 -33.20 -6.12
N SER A 65 -9.17 -32.91 -6.30
CA SER A 65 -8.16 -33.95 -6.53
C SER A 65 -8.09 -34.93 -5.36
N TYR A 66 -8.12 -34.42 -4.11
CA TYR A 66 -8.16 -35.26 -2.91
C TYR A 66 -9.43 -36.12 -2.82
N VAL A 67 -10.61 -35.52 -3.07
CA VAL A 67 -11.90 -36.26 -3.00
C VAL A 67 -11.98 -37.39 -4.02
N ASN A 68 -11.37 -37.23 -5.20
CA ASN A 68 -11.34 -38.26 -6.23
C ASN A 68 -10.15 -39.25 -6.06
N GLY A 69 -9.59 -39.33 -4.86
CA GLY A 69 -8.54 -40.30 -4.51
C GLY A 69 -7.21 -40.06 -5.21
N GLY A 70 -6.91 -38.80 -5.60
CA GLY A 70 -5.68 -38.46 -6.29
C GLY A 70 -5.63 -38.93 -7.75
N GLN A 71 -6.74 -39.44 -8.30
CA GLN A 71 -6.82 -39.68 -9.74
C GLN A 71 -6.75 -38.34 -10.45
N ALA A 72 -5.64 -38.12 -11.17
CA ALA A 72 -5.36 -36.91 -11.92
C ALA A 72 -6.28 -36.82 -13.16
N ILE A 73 -7.57 -36.57 -12.92
CA ILE A 73 -8.50 -36.21 -13.98
C ILE A 73 -7.98 -34.89 -14.56
N MET A 74 -7.81 -34.85 -15.88
CA MET A 74 -7.24 -33.72 -16.61
C MET A 74 -7.89 -32.36 -16.29
N ARG A 75 -9.14 -32.39 -15.80
CA ARG A 75 -9.90 -31.21 -15.34
C ARG A 75 -9.25 -30.50 -14.15
N TYR A 76 -8.68 -31.22 -13.19
CA TYR A 76 -8.04 -30.62 -12.02
C TYR A 76 -6.70 -29.99 -12.38
N ALA A 77 -5.93 -30.66 -13.25
CA ALA A 77 -4.71 -30.10 -13.83
C ALA A 77 -5.00 -28.81 -14.62
N ALA A 78 -6.07 -28.79 -15.42
CA ALA A 78 -6.50 -27.59 -16.13
C ALA A 78 -6.88 -26.45 -15.17
N ALA A 79 -7.59 -26.73 -14.07
CA ALA A 79 -7.91 -25.73 -13.06
C ALA A 79 -6.66 -25.16 -12.36
N ALA A 80 -5.68 -26.00 -12.03
CA ALA A 80 -4.39 -25.56 -11.48
C ALA A 80 -3.59 -24.72 -12.48
N PHE A 81 -3.64 -25.06 -13.77
CA PHE A 81 -3.01 -24.29 -14.84
C PHE A 81 -3.64 -22.90 -15.00
N VAL A 82 -4.97 -22.81 -14.97
CA VAL A 82 -5.68 -21.51 -14.97
C VAL A 82 -5.31 -20.67 -13.73
N ALA A 83 -5.24 -21.30 -12.56
CA ALA A 83 -4.78 -20.62 -11.34
C ALA A 83 -3.37 -20.06 -11.50
N ALA A 84 -2.46 -20.79 -12.16
CA ALA A 84 -1.10 -20.35 -12.46
C ALA A 84 -1.06 -19.09 -13.34
N ILE A 85 -1.90 -19.06 -14.40
CA ILE A 85 -2.01 -17.91 -15.30
C ILE A 85 -2.50 -16.67 -14.53
N PHE A 86 -3.57 -16.82 -13.74
CA PHE A 86 -4.08 -15.72 -12.92
C PHE A 86 -3.06 -15.25 -11.89
N SER A 87 -2.31 -16.16 -11.29
CA SER A 87 -1.23 -15.83 -10.36
C SER A 87 -0.15 -14.98 -11.02
N CYS A 88 0.27 -15.34 -12.23
CA CYS A 88 1.30 -14.63 -12.97
C CYS A 88 0.83 -13.22 -13.37
N ILE A 89 -0.38 -13.09 -13.93
CA ILE A 89 -0.96 -11.80 -14.32
C ILE A 89 -1.18 -10.92 -13.07
N GLY A 90 -1.73 -11.49 -12.00
CA GLY A 90 -1.97 -10.80 -10.73
C GLY A 90 -0.67 -10.31 -10.08
N LEU A 91 0.41 -11.09 -10.17
CA LEU A 91 1.73 -10.69 -9.70
C LEU A 91 2.28 -9.50 -10.50
N VAL A 92 2.22 -9.56 -11.84
CA VAL A 92 2.68 -8.48 -12.72
C VAL A 92 1.90 -7.19 -12.47
N LEU A 93 0.57 -7.27 -12.39
CA LEU A 93 -0.29 -6.12 -12.08
C LEU A 93 -0.02 -5.57 -10.68
N GLY A 94 0.24 -6.44 -9.69
CA GLY A 94 0.60 -6.05 -8.34
C GLY A 94 1.92 -5.30 -8.29
N ILE A 95 2.96 -5.84 -8.94
CA ILE A 95 4.28 -5.20 -9.04
C ILE A 95 4.16 -3.86 -9.77
N ARG A 96 3.43 -3.80 -10.90
CA ARG A 96 3.17 -2.54 -11.63
C ARG A 96 2.43 -1.53 -10.74
N SER A 97 1.47 -1.97 -9.93
CA SER A 97 0.76 -1.12 -8.98
C SER A 97 1.64 -0.57 -7.86
N ARG A 98 2.81 -1.16 -7.57
CA ARG A 98 3.77 -0.62 -6.59
C ARG A 98 4.55 0.60 -7.10
N PHE A 99 4.60 0.80 -8.42
CA PHE A 99 5.30 1.94 -9.01
C PHE A 99 4.47 3.23 -9.03
N GLU A 100 3.15 3.15 -8.83
CA GLU A 100 2.29 4.33 -8.67
C GLU A 100 2.44 4.88 -7.24
N LYS A 101 3.20 5.98 -7.10
CA LYS A 101 3.42 6.73 -5.86
C LYS A 101 2.23 7.67 -5.59
N ASP A 102 1.08 7.19 -5.10
CA ASP A 102 0.17 8.03 -4.28
C ASP A 102 -1.05 7.27 -3.72
N ILE A 103 -0.90 5.97 -3.40
CA ILE A 103 -2.07 5.19 -3.02
C ILE A 103 -1.76 4.18 -1.89
N PHE A 104 -2.75 3.97 -1.01
CA PHE A 104 -2.70 3.04 0.13
C PHE A 104 -2.06 1.69 -0.25
N LYS A 105 -0.83 1.47 0.21
CA LYS A 105 0.04 0.34 -0.17
C LYS A 105 -0.43 -1.03 0.33
N LEU A 106 -1.53 -1.09 1.09
CA LEU A 106 -2.03 -2.33 1.69
C LEU A 106 -2.55 -3.31 0.62
N PHE A 107 -3.43 -2.87 -0.28
CA PHE A 107 -4.01 -3.74 -1.31
C PHE A 107 -2.99 -4.28 -2.32
N PRO A 108 -2.10 -3.46 -2.91
CA PRO A 108 -1.07 -3.98 -3.82
C PRO A 108 -0.12 -4.96 -3.14
N ASN A 109 0.28 -4.70 -1.89
CA ASN A 109 1.13 -5.63 -1.15
C ASN A 109 0.43 -6.96 -0.87
N LEU A 110 -0.85 -6.92 -0.49
CA LEU A 110 -1.64 -8.14 -0.27
C LEU A 110 -1.77 -8.95 -1.55
N GLY A 111 -2.11 -8.29 -2.66
CA GLY A 111 -2.22 -8.92 -3.98
C GLY A 111 -0.92 -9.58 -4.42
N ILE A 112 0.23 -8.90 -4.28
CA ILE A 112 1.54 -9.49 -4.60
C ILE A 112 1.81 -10.70 -3.69
N ALA A 113 1.62 -10.58 -2.38
CA ALA A 113 1.90 -11.67 -1.44
C ALA A 113 1.04 -12.91 -1.75
N LEU A 114 -0.26 -12.72 -1.97
CA LEU A 114 -1.20 -13.80 -2.31
C LEU A 114 -0.82 -14.47 -3.65
N ASN A 115 -0.56 -13.68 -4.70
CA ASN A 115 -0.16 -14.22 -6.00
C ASN A 115 1.22 -14.89 -5.95
N LEU A 116 2.13 -14.44 -5.10
CA LEU A 116 3.44 -15.09 -4.94
C LEU A 116 3.29 -16.46 -4.27
N ILE A 117 2.50 -16.54 -3.19
CA ILE A 117 2.23 -17.79 -2.48
C ILE A 117 1.52 -18.79 -3.40
N ALA A 118 0.48 -18.34 -4.12
CA ALA A 118 -0.24 -19.19 -5.07
C ALA A 118 0.70 -19.72 -6.16
N PHE A 119 1.57 -18.88 -6.72
CA PHE A 119 2.54 -19.29 -7.73
C PHE A 119 3.52 -20.36 -7.20
N LEU A 120 4.09 -20.14 -6.01
CA LEU A 120 4.98 -21.12 -5.37
C LEU A 120 4.27 -22.46 -5.12
N PHE A 121 3.01 -22.41 -4.71
CA PHE A 121 2.22 -23.61 -4.46
C PHE A 121 1.89 -24.38 -5.74
N VAL A 122 1.56 -23.69 -6.84
CA VAL A 122 1.41 -24.31 -8.16
C VAL A 122 2.69 -25.04 -8.56
N VAL A 123 3.84 -24.35 -8.47
CA VAL A 123 5.14 -24.93 -8.84
C VAL A 123 5.42 -26.16 -7.97
N PHE A 124 5.17 -26.09 -6.67
CA PHE A 124 5.34 -27.21 -5.76
C PHE A 124 4.47 -28.42 -6.15
N ILE A 125 3.18 -28.20 -6.45
CA ILE A 125 2.28 -29.27 -6.93
C ILE A 125 2.79 -29.87 -8.24
N LEU A 126 3.27 -29.06 -9.18
CA LEU A 126 3.79 -29.55 -10.45
C LEU A 126 5.05 -30.40 -10.26
N VAL A 127 5.97 -30.00 -9.38
CA VAL A 127 7.16 -30.81 -9.05
C VAL A 127 6.77 -32.13 -8.41
N LEU A 128 5.83 -32.12 -7.45
CA LEU A 128 5.34 -33.34 -6.80
C LEU A 128 4.56 -34.25 -7.76
N GLY A 129 3.83 -33.68 -8.72
CA GLY A 129 3.05 -34.44 -9.69
C GLY A 129 3.88 -35.02 -10.85
N LEU A 130 5.09 -34.49 -11.08
CA LEU A 130 6.04 -35.01 -12.08
C LEU A 130 7.03 -36.02 -11.49
N GLY A 131 7.18 -36.04 -10.17
CA GLY A 131 8.13 -36.89 -9.43
C GLY A 131 7.60 -38.25 -9.04
#